data_AF-A0A3A6TEP2-F1
#
_entry.id   AF-A0A3A6TEP2-F1
#
_cell.length_a   1.000
_cell.length_b   1.000
_cell.length_c   1.000
_cell.angle_alpha   90.00
_cell.angle_beta   90.00
_cell.angle_gamma   90.00
#
_symmetry.space_group_name_H-M   'P 1'
#
loop_
_entity.id
_entity.type
_entity.pdbx_description
1 polymer ?
#
loop_
_entity_poly.entity_id
_entity_poly.type
_entity_poly.pdbx_seq_one_letter_code
_entity_poly.pdbx_strand_id
1 'polypeptide(L)'
;MAKITIGIDIAKNIFHLVFINASGKVIKRVKRKPQELLKFIVNTEPSIIVMEACGSTYHWAREFNKLGHEVKAIAPQYVVPFRMGNKNDYNDALAIAEASQRNSMRFVPIKTVEQQGIQVLHRIRELRTKMQTALGNQIRGLLAELGLTH
;
A
#
# COMPACT_ATOMS: atom_id res chain seq x y z
N MET A 1 -4.94 28.04 3.29
CA MET A 1 -5.88 27.05 3.86
C MET A 1 -5.08 25.95 4.55
N ALA A 2 -5.47 25.52 5.74
CA ALA A 2 -4.80 24.41 6.43
C ALA A 2 -5.05 23.11 5.64
N LYS A 3 -3.97 22.45 5.21
CA LYS A 3 -4.05 21.31 4.29
C LYS A 3 -4.66 20.11 5.00
N ILE A 4 -5.78 19.59 4.49
CA ILE A 4 -6.44 18.39 5.02
C ILE A 4 -5.59 17.16 4.66
N THR A 5 -5.45 16.25 5.61
CA THR A 5 -4.83 14.94 5.38
C THR A 5 -5.90 13.86 5.43
N ILE A 6 -5.91 12.99 4.43
CA ILE A 6 -6.86 11.90 4.27
C ILE A 6 -6.08 10.59 4.40
N GLY A 7 -6.23 9.90 5.52
CA GLY A 7 -5.75 8.53 5.67
C GLY A 7 -6.72 7.57 4.98
N ILE A 8 -6.20 6.71 4.11
CA ILE A 8 -7.00 5.71 3.40
C ILE A 8 -6.43 4.33 3.70
N ASP A 9 -7.25 3.49 4.31
CA ASP A 9 -7.00 2.05 4.36
C ASP A 9 -7.52 1.38 3.08
N ILE A 10 -6.60 0.73 2.35
CA ILE A 10 -6.88 0.12 1.05
C ILE A 10 -7.26 -1.35 1.28
N ALA A 11 -8.54 -1.67 1.10
CA ALA A 11 -9.01 -3.06 1.12
C ALA A 11 -9.61 -3.49 -0.23
N LYS A 12 -9.87 -4.80 -0.35
CA LYS A 12 -10.39 -5.40 -1.60
C LYS A 12 -11.76 -4.83 -2.00
N ASN A 13 -12.64 -4.57 -1.03
CA ASN A 13 -14.06 -4.29 -1.29
C ASN A 13 -14.52 -2.91 -0.80
N ILE A 14 -14.01 -2.44 0.33
CA ILE A 14 -14.45 -1.20 0.97
C ILE A 14 -13.23 -0.46 1.50
N PHE A 15 -13.09 0.79 1.08
CA PHE A 15 -12.03 1.69 1.50
C PHE A 15 -12.55 2.54 2.64
N HIS A 16 -11.75 2.67 3.70
CA HIS A 16 -12.06 3.51 4.84
C HIS A 16 -11.18 4.75 4.80
N LEU A 17 -11.82 5.91 4.84
CA LEU A 17 -11.18 7.21 4.74
C LEU A 17 -11.40 7.97 6.04
N VAL A 18 -10.32 8.53 6.57
CA VAL A 18 -10.34 9.40 7.74
C VAL A 18 -9.69 10.73 7.38
N PHE A 19 -10.45 11.79 7.53
CA PHE A 19 -10.02 13.15 7.27
C PHE A 19 -9.55 13.76 8.58
N ILE A 20 -8.33 14.26 8.62
CA ILE A 20 -7.77 14.99 9.76
C ILE A 20 -7.33 16.39 9.34
N ASN A 21 -7.41 17.34 10.27
CA ASN A 21 -6.83 18.67 10.10
C ASN A 21 -5.32 18.65 10.45
N ALA A 22 -4.67 19.81 10.36
CA ALA A 22 -3.26 19.98 10.72
C ALA A 22 -2.95 19.73 12.22
N SER A 23 -3.96 19.71 13.10
CA SER A 23 -3.77 19.38 14.53
C SER A 23 -4.01 17.89 14.82
N GLY A 24 -4.19 17.05 13.80
CA GLY A 24 -4.51 15.62 13.95
C GLY A 24 -5.96 15.34 14.37
N LYS A 25 -6.82 16.36 14.48
CA LYS A 25 -8.23 16.17 14.84
C LYS A 25 -9.00 15.59 13.66
N VAL A 26 -9.74 14.52 13.92
CA VAL A 26 -10.66 13.91 12.95
C VAL A 26 -11.80 14.88 12.62
N ILE A 27 -11.94 15.18 11.32
CA ILE A 27 -12.99 16.03 10.76
C ILE A 27 -14.14 15.15 10.25
N LYS A 28 -13.81 14.04 9.57
CA LYS A 28 -14.79 13.21 8.86
C LYS A 28 -14.31 11.78 8.72
N ARG A 29 -15.24 10.83 8.77
CA ARG A 29 -15.02 9.42 8.46
C ARG A 29 -15.96 9.01 7.34
N VAL A 30 -15.43 8.35 6.31
CA VAL A 30 -16.20 7.94 5.12
C VAL A 30 -15.74 6.56 4.69
N LYS A 31 -16.67 5.72 4.24
CA LYS A 31 -16.35 4.48 3.52
C LYS A 31 -16.85 4.53 2.09
N ARG A 32 -16.10 3.97 1.15
CA ARG A 32 -16.45 3.92 -0.28
C ARG A 32 -16.07 2.59 -0.89
N LYS A 33 -16.84 2.14 -1.87
CA LYS A 33 -16.40 1.06 -2.76
C LYS A 33 -15.34 1.60 -3.72
N PRO A 34 -14.41 0.78 -4.24
CA PRO A 34 -13.38 1.24 -5.17
C PRO A 34 -13.95 1.98 -6.40
N GLN A 35 -15.09 1.54 -6.94
CA GLN A 35 -15.76 2.18 -8.09
C GLN A 35 -16.29 3.60 -7.79
N GLU A 36 -16.60 3.88 -6.52
CA GLU A 36 -17.13 5.18 -6.07
C GLU A 36 -16.02 6.10 -5.55
N LEU A 37 -14.85 5.53 -5.24
CA LEU A 37 -13.77 6.24 -4.57
C LEU A 37 -13.24 7.40 -5.41
N LEU A 38 -12.95 7.17 -6.70
CA LEU A 38 -12.45 8.23 -7.58
C LEU A 38 -13.48 9.36 -7.77
N LYS A 39 -14.77 9.00 -7.91
CA LYS A 39 -15.88 9.98 -8.00
C LYS A 39 -16.02 10.80 -6.72
N PHE A 40 -15.72 10.22 -5.57
CA PHE A 40 -15.73 10.95 -4.30
C PHE A 40 -14.51 11.86 -4.17
N ILE A 41 -13.32 11.37 -4.51
CA ILE A 41 -12.06 12.11 -4.37
C ILE A 41 -11.99 13.31 -5.33
N VAL A 42 -12.46 13.18 -6.58
CA VAL A 42 -12.48 14.30 -7.55
C VAL A 42 -13.32 15.51 -7.08
N ASN A 43 -14.33 15.26 -6.23
CA ASN A 43 -15.18 16.30 -5.65
C ASN A 43 -14.65 16.82 -4.30
N THR A 44 -13.43 16.42 -3.91
CA THR A 44 -12.78 16.86 -2.68
C THR A 44 -11.70 17.90 -3.03
N GLU A 45 -11.52 18.92 -2.19
CA GLU A 45 -10.44 19.89 -2.38
C GLU A 45 -9.06 19.22 -2.39
N PRO A 46 -8.08 19.77 -3.13
CA PRO A 46 -6.70 19.28 -3.13
C PRO A 46 -6.17 19.08 -1.70
N SER A 47 -5.78 17.85 -1.40
CA SER A 47 -5.48 17.37 -0.05
C SER A 47 -4.26 16.46 -0.08
N ILE A 48 -3.67 16.18 1.09
CA ILE A 48 -2.66 15.12 1.22
C ILE A 48 -3.40 13.80 1.42
N ILE A 49 -3.23 12.84 0.51
CA ILE A 49 -3.75 11.48 0.66
C ILE A 49 -2.62 10.58 1.13
N VAL A 50 -2.83 9.86 2.22
CA VAL A 50 -1.84 8.97 2.80
C VAL A 50 -2.38 7.55 2.84
N MET A 51 -1.57 6.60 2.39
CA MET A 51 -1.92 5.18 2.33
C MET A 51 -0.83 4.32 2.96
N GLU A 52 -1.20 3.18 3.52
CA GLU A 52 -0.23 2.13 3.82
C GLU A 52 0.26 1.51 2.49
N ALA A 53 1.56 1.23 2.41
CA ALA A 53 2.18 0.61 1.25
C ALA A 53 1.78 -0.87 1.16
N CYS A 54 0.99 -1.20 0.14
CA CYS A 54 0.49 -2.51 -0.20
C CYS A 54 0.57 -2.74 -1.73
N GLY A 55 0.12 -3.91 -2.20
CA GLY A 55 0.22 -4.29 -3.62
C GLY A 55 -0.51 -3.36 -4.59
N SER A 56 -1.57 -2.69 -4.16
CA SER A 56 -2.39 -1.78 -5.00
C SER A 56 -2.10 -0.30 -4.77
N THR A 57 -1.26 0.07 -3.79
CA THR A 57 -0.96 1.47 -3.43
C THR A 57 -0.46 2.28 -4.62
N TYR A 58 0.42 1.71 -5.46
CA TYR A 58 0.96 2.44 -6.61
C TYR A 58 -0.10 2.78 -7.66
N HIS A 59 -1.07 1.90 -7.90
CA HIS A 59 -2.18 2.18 -8.81
C HIS A 59 -3.02 3.34 -8.27
N TRP A 60 -3.49 3.23 -7.02
CA TRP A 60 -4.30 4.27 -6.39
C TRP A 60 -3.57 5.60 -6.27
N ALA A 61 -2.28 5.58 -5.95
CA ALA A 61 -1.49 6.81 -5.85
C ALA A 61 -1.40 7.55 -7.20
N ARG A 62 -1.25 6.82 -8.31
CA ARG A 62 -1.28 7.45 -9.64
C ARG A 62 -2.65 8.03 -9.97
N GLU A 63 -3.73 7.32 -9.65
CA GLU A 63 -5.09 7.84 -9.88
C GLU A 63 -5.36 9.10 -9.05
N PHE A 64 -4.99 9.12 -7.78
CA PHE A 64 -5.18 10.29 -6.92
C PHE A 64 -4.28 11.47 -7.31
N ASN A 65 -3.03 11.23 -7.74
CA ASN A 65 -2.16 12.28 -8.27
C ASN A 65 -2.75 12.95 -9.52
N LYS A 66 -3.38 12.19 -10.42
CA LYS A 66 -4.08 12.74 -11.61
C LYS A 66 -5.22 13.68 -11.23
N LEU A 67 -5.84 13.46 -10.07
CA LEU A 67 -6.92 14.29 -9.53
C LEU A 67 -6.40 15.52 -8.76
N GLY A 68 -5.08 15.76 -8.73
CA GLY A 68 -4.49 16.95 -8.10
C GLY A 68 -4.20 16.83 -6.60
N HIS A 69 -4.29 15.62 -6.03
CA HIS A 69 -3.92 15.38 -4.64
C HIS A 69 -2.42 15.07 -4.51
N GLU A 70 -1.82 15.46 -3.39
CA GLU A 70 -0.48 15.02 -3.02
C GLU A 70 -0.59 13.65 -2.36
N VAL A 71 0.01 12.62 -2.94
CA VAL A 71 -0.08 11.26 -2.39
C VAL A 71 1.21 10.84 -1.71
N LYS A 72 1.07 10.29 -0.50
CA LYS A 72 2.16 9.70 0.29
C LYS A 72 1.84 8.25 0.64
N ALA A 73 2.85 7.40 0.62
CA ALA A 73 2.73 6.01 1.06
C ALA A 73 3.66 5.76 2.25
N ILE A 74 3.18 5.07 3.29
CA ILE A 74 3.96 4.73 4.48
C ILE A 74 4.15 3.21 4.54
N ALA A 75 5.36 2.75 4.85
CA ALA A 75 5.60 1.32 5.03
C ALA A 75 4.82 0.80 6.26
N PRO A 76 4.22 -0.41 6.21
CA PRO A 76 3.37 -0.94 7.30
C PRO A 76 4.04 -0.89 8.68
N GLN A 77 5.33 -1.19 8.75
CA GLN A 77 6.14 -1.16 9.97
C GLN A 77 6.15 0.21 10.70
N TYR A 78 5.94 1.31 9.98
CA TYR A 78 5.87 2.65 10.55
C TYR A 78 4.43 3.08 10.92
N VAL A 79 3.42 2.35 10.44
CA VAL A 79 2.01 2.58 10.77
C VAL A 79 1.62 1.84 12.05
N VAL A 80 2.16 0.63 12.27
CA VAL A 80 1.83 -0.23 13.41
C VAL A 80 1.86 0.49 14.77
N PRO A 81 2.87 1.33 15.11
CA PRO A 81 2.90 2.03 16.41
C PRO A 81 1.77 3.05 16.62
N PHE A 82 1.08 3.46 15.54
CA PHE A 82 0.00 4.44 15.58
C PHE A 82 -1.38 3.80 15.63
N ARG A 83 -1.48 2.47 15.52
CA ARG A 83 -2.78 1.78 15.62
C ARG A 83 -3.23 1.76 17.08
N MET A 84 -4.29 2.49 17.37
CA MET A 84 -4.90 2.55 18.70
C MET A 84 -6.13 1.64 18.78
N GLY A 85 -6.21 0.88 19.88
CA GLY A 85 -7.36 0.03 20.19
C GLY A 85 -7.44 -1.24 19.33
N ASN A 86 -8.65 -1.81 19.27
CA ASN A 86 -8.90 -3.02 18.49
C ASN A 86 -8.81 -2.76 16.99
N LYS A 87 -8.46 -3.82 16.25
CA LYS A 87 -8.37 -3.79 14.79
C LYS A 87 -9.74 -3.41 14.19
N ASN A 88 -9.74 -2.31 13.44
CA ASN A 88 -10.88 -1.78 12.71
C ASN A 88 -10.32 -0.94 11.56
N ASP A 89 -10.87 -1.07 10.36
CA ASP A 89 -10.41 -0.38 9.16
C ASP A 89 -10.40 1.16 9.32
N TYR A 90 -11.31 1.74 10.12
CA TYR A 90 -11.25 3.18 10.46
C TYR A 90 -10.08 3.54 11.38
N ASN A 91 -9.70 2.64 12.30
CA ASN A 91 -8.54 2.85 13.16
C ASN A 91 -7.25 2.69 12.35
N ASP A 92 -7.22 1.75 11.40
CA ASP A 92 -6.11 1.59 10.47
C ASP A 92 -5.94 2.84 9.58
N ALA A 93 -7.03 3.36 9.02
CA ALA A 93 -7.02 4.61 8.25
C ALA A 93 -6.60 5.84 9.09
N LEU A 94 -7.04 5.93 10.36
CA LEU A 94 -6.60 6.98 11.27
C LEU A 94 -5.11 6.87 11.60
N ALA A 95 -4.61 5.66 11.89
CA ALA A 95 -3.21 5.41 12.18
C ALA A 95 -2.30 5.85 11.02
N ILE A 96 -2.72 5.59 9.77
CA ILE A 96 -2.01 6.05 8.57
C ILE A 96 -1.97 7.59 8.53
N ALA A 97 -3.09 8.24 8.79
CA ALA A 97 -3.18 9.71 8.79
C ALA A 97 -2.30 10.32 9.89
N GLU A 98 -2.35 9.77 11.11
CA GLU A 98 -1.56 10.25 12.26
C GLU A 98 -0.06 10.02 12.07
N ALA A 99 0.34 8.85 11.58
CA ALA A 99 1.73 8.54 11.28
C ALA A 99 2.34 9.59 10.35
N SER A 100 1.59 10.03 9.34
CA SER A 100 2.04 11.03 8.37
C SER A 100 2.33 12.42 8.94
N GLN A 101 1.78 12.75 10.11
CA GLN A 101 1.99 14.05 10.77
C GLN A 101 3.37 14.16 11.42
N ARG A 102 4.13 13.06 11.52
CA ARG A 102 5.49 13.09 12.09
C ARG A 102 6.46 13.69 11.08
N ASN A 103 7.19 14.73 11.50
CA ASN A 103 8.23 15.36 10.68
C ASN A 103 9.34 14.38 10.25
N SER A 104 9.63 13.37 11.06
CA SER A 104 10.65 12.34 10.78
C SER A 104 10.12 11.16 9.94
N MET A 105 8.87 11.22 9.47
CA MET A 105 8.26 10.11 8.75
C MET A 105 8.95 9.88 7.39
N ARG A 106 9.17 8.60 7.07
CA ARG A 106 9.75 8.17 5.80
C ARG A 106 8.65 7.61 4.90
N PHE A 107 8.58 8.14 3.69
CA PHE A 107 7.59 7.73 2.70
C PHE A 107 8.18 6.80 1.65
N VAL A 108 7.41 5.82 1.24
CA VAL A 108 7.75 4.94 0.12
C VAL A 108 7.56 5.72 -1.19
N PRO A 109 8.55 5.74 -2.09
CA PRO A 109 8.39 6.41 -3.37
C PRO A 109 7.28 5.76 -4.20
N ILE A 110 6.42 6.59 -4.78
CA ILE A 110 5.37 6.15 -5.69
C ILE A 110 6.00 5.88 -7.06
N LYS A 111 5.93 4.62 -7.51
CA LYS A 111 6.53 4.20 -8.78
C LYS A 111 5.61 4.47 -9.97
N THR A 112 6.22 4.86 -11.09
CA THR A 112 5.55 4.84 -12.40
C THR A 112 5.23 3.41 -12.83
N VAL A 113 4.43 3.26 -13.89
CA VAL A 113 4.09 1.93 -14.44
C VAL A 113 5.34 1.23 -14.95
N GLU A 114 6.25 1.97 -15.59
CA GLU A 114 7.50 1.48 -16.16
C GLU A 114 8.45 1.01 -15.07
N GLN A 115 8.64 1.83 -14.02
CA GLN A 115 9.46 1.46 -12.85
C GLN A 115 8.90 0.22 -12.14
N GLN A 116 7.57 0.14 -12.01
CA GLN A 116 6.89 -1.03 -11.45
C GLN A 116 7.11 -2.27 -12.34
N GLY A 117 7.06 -2.11 -13.66
CA GLY A 117 7.31 -3.17 -14.63
C GLY A 117 8.73 -3.75 -14.53
N ILE A 118 9.75 -2.89 -14.43
CA ILE A 118 11.15 -3.33 -14.22
C ILE A 118 11.26 -4.16 -12.94
N GLN A 119 10.65 -3.70 -11.84
CA GLN A 119 10.66 -4.45 -10.58
C GLN A 119 9.96 -5.82 -10.70
N VAL A 120 8.87 -5.91 -11.46
CA VAL A 120 8.17 -7.17 -11.73
C VAL A 120 9.07 -8.14 -12.50
N LEU A 121 9.80 -7.67 -13.52
CA LEU A 121 10.72 -8.52 -14.28
C LEU A 121 11.82 -9.13 -13.40
N HIS A 122 12.41 -8.35 -12.49
CA HIS A 122 13.38 -8.85 -11.53
C HIS A 122 12.79 -9.95 -10.64
N ARG A 123 11.58 -9.76 -10.11
CA ARG A 123 10.89 -10.75 -9.28
C ARG A 123 10.58 -12.04 -10.06
N ILE A 124 10.16 -11.93 -11.32
CA ILE A 124 9.90 -13.09 -12.18
C ILE A 124 11.19 -13.89 -12.38
N ARG A 125 12.31 -13.20 -12.66
CA ARG A 125 13.61 -13.84 -12.85
C ARG A 125 14.07 -14.57 -11.57
N GLU A 126 13.98 -13.91 -10.42
CA GLU A 126 14.31 -14.52 -9.13
C GLU A 126 13.47 -15.76 -8.83
N LEU A 127 12.15 -15.70 -9.08
CA LEU A 127 11.26 -16.83 -8.90
C LEU A 127 11.64 -18.00 -9.82
N ARG A 128 11.90 -17.72 -11.10
CA ARG A 128 12.34 -18.74 -12.06
C ARG A 128 13.60 -19.45 -11.59
N THR A 129 14.61 -18.70 -11.13
CA THR A 129 15.85 -19.30 -10.63
C THR A 129 15.59 -20.21 -9.43
N LYS A 130 14.77 -19.77 -8.47
CA LYS A 130 14.38 -20.60 -7.31
C LYS A 130 13.65 -21.87 -7.72
N MET A 131 12.68 -21.76 -8.63
CA MET A 131 11.92 -22.90 -9.13
C MET A 131 12.80 -23.91 -9.88
N GLN A 132 13.73 -23.42 -10.70
CA GLN A 132 14.68 -24.27 -11.42
C GLN A 132 15.56 -25.07 -10.47
N THR A 133 16.12 -24.42 -9.45
CA THR A 133 16.93 -25.10 -8.43
C THR A 133 16.11 -26.10 -7.63
N ALA A 134 14.90 -25.73 -7.19
CA ALA A 134 14.01 -26.62 -6.45
C ALA A 134 13.64 -27.86 -7.27
N LEU A 135 13.29 -27.70 -8.55
CA LEU A 135 12.97 -28.80 -9.45
C LEU A 135 14.18 -29.72 -9.66
N GLY A 136 15.37 -29.16 -9.88
CA GLY A 136 16.60 -29.96 -10.02
C GLY A 136 16.97 -30.74 -8.76
N ASN A 137 16.73 -30.18 -7.57
CA ASN A 137 16.92 -30.90 -6.31
C ASN A 137 15.89 -32.01 -6.14
N GLN A 138 14.63 -31.76 -6.49
CA GLN A 138 13.55 -32.74 -6.40
C GLN A 138 13.78 -33.93 -7.33
N ILE A 139 14.16 -33.69 -8.59
CA ILE A 139 14.50 -34.76 -9.55
C ILE A 139 15.65 -35.61 -9.02
N ARG A 140 16.73 -34.98 -8.54
CA ARG A 140 17.88 -35.71 -7.99
C ARG A 140 17.51 -36.55 -6.76
N GLY A 141 16.69 -36.01 -5.86
CA GLY A 141 16.19 -36.76 -4.71
C GLY A 141 15.41 -38.01 -5.11
N LEU A 142 14.46 -37.86 -6.04
CA LEU A 142 13.64 -38.99 -6.53
C LEU A 142 14.47 -40.06 -7.26
N LEU A 143 15.46 -39.65 -8.05
CA LEU A 143 16.36 -40.60 -8.72
C LEU A 143 17.28 -41.32 -7.72
N ALA A 144 17.71 -40.65 -6.66
CA ALA A 144 18.52 -41.25 -5.61
C ALA A 144 17.73 -42.31 -4.81
N GLU A 145 16.44 -42.08 -4.56
CA GLU A 145 15.54 -43.08 -3.94
C GLU A 145 15.44 -44.38 -4.77
N LEU A 146 15.57 -44.27 -6.09
CA LEU A 146 15.59 -45.41 -7.01
C LEU A 146 17.00 -45.98 -7.26
N GLY A 147 18.04 -45.43 -6.63
CA GLY A 147 19.43 -45.84 -6.83
C GLY A 147 20.01 -45.48 -8.21
N LEU A 148 19.38 -44.56 -8.94
CA LEU A 148 19.78 -44.17 -10.31
C LEU A 148 20.80 -43.03 -10.37
N THR A 149 21.07 -42.39 -9.23
CA THR A 149 22.06 -41.31 -9.11
C THR A 149 22.92 -41.54 -7.89
N HIS A 150 24.24 -41.53 -8.08
CA HIS A 150 25.29 -41.55 -7.06
C HIS A 150 25.92 -40.16 -6.89
#